data_AF-A0AAV0XTH4-F1
#
_entry.id   AF-A0AAV0XTH4-F1
#
_cell.length_a   1.000
_cell.length_b   1.000
_cell.length_c   1.000
_cell.angle_alpha   90.00
_cell.angle_beta   90.00
_cell.angle_gamma   90.00
#
_symmetry.space_group_name_H-M   'P 1'
#
loop_
_entity.id
_entity.type
_entity.pdbx_description
1 polymer ?
#
loop_
_entity_poly.entity_id
_entity_poly.type
_entity_poly.pdbx_seq_one_letter_code
_entity_poly.pdbx_strand_id
1 'polypeptide(L)'
;MWPIPQHRLLCKWHIDNKRRKNLKKNSGSQNVKAYVYTTLRVLLEEPNETQFEELLTSFLCKLEEEPALHNFKTYFERTYVHRRKLWATCYRHQVMLNTNMVLEAFNKTLKHVYLKGKKNQRLDVLLWHLLKSLIGKNFERLIKLFNGGKVNHYVNAINSRHRAAAQINISGIHQVSEITWSVTSETLDQNYLVKKHEPCSCKIICVACKVCIHLFSCTCYDYTIKK
;
A
#
# COMPACT_ATOMS: atom_id res chain seq x y z
N MET A 1 -22.83 18.07 -11.31
CA MET A 1 -21.51 18.26 -11.95
C MET A 1 -20.58 17.17 -11.42
N TRP A 2 -19.96 16.37 -12.28
CA TRP A 2 -18.99 15.35 -11.85
C TRP A 2 -17.66 16.03 -11.48
N PRO A 3 -16.98 15.59 -10.41
CA PRO A 3 -15.71 16.20 -10.01
C PRO A 3 -14.64 16.00 -11.10
N ILE A 4 -13.94 17.08 -11.45
CA ILE A 4 -12.83 17.04 -12.42
C ILE A 4 -11.63 16.37 -11.74
N PRO A 5 -11.01 15.33 -12.35
CA PRO A 5 -9.87 14.66 -11.75
C PRO A 5 -8.68 15.61 -11.63
N GLN A 6 -8.19 15.83 -10.40
CA GLN A 6 -7.02 16.69 -10.13
C GLN A 6 -5.70 16.06 -10.60
N HIS A 7 -5.63 14.73 -10.71
CA HIS A 7 -4.43 14.01 -11.14
C HIS A 7 -4.75 12.90 -12.14
N ARG A 8 -3.95 12.79 -13.21
CA ARG A 8 -4.01 11.71 -14.20
C ARG A 8 -2.78 10.81 -14.09
N LEU A 9 -2.85 9.77 -13.26
CA LEU A 9 -1.74 8.85 -13.04
C LEU A 9 -1.88 7.55 -13.85
N LEU A 10 -0.74 6.96 -14.21
CA LEU A 10 -0.70 5.65 -14.87
C LEU A 10 -0.70 4.52 -13.83
N CYS A 11 -1.49 3.47 -14.00
CA CYS A 11 -1.50 2.35 -13.05
C CYS A 11 -0.14 1.61 -13.04
N LYS A 12 0.53 1.49 -11.87
CA LYS A 12 1.84 0.82 -11.73
C LYS A 12 1.84 -0.60 -12.33
N TRP A 13 0.79 -1.37 -12.05
CA TRP A 13 0.67 -2.73 -12.59
C TRP A 13 0.57 -2.76 -14.11
N HIS A 14 -0.27 -1.89 -14.71
CA HIS A 14 -0.42 -1.85 -16.16
C HIS A 14 0.89 -1.49 -16.87
N ILE A 15 1.69 -0.62 -16.25
CA ILE A 15 3.02 -0.25 -16.74
C ILE A 15 3.95 -1.46 -16.68
N ASP A 16 4.04 -2.10 -15.52
CA ASP A 16 4.88 -3.28 -15.30
C ASP A 16 4.51 -4.42 -16.26
N ASN A 17 3.22 -4.75 -16.37
CA ASN A 17 2.71 -5.78 -17.28
C ASN A 17 3.03 -5.47 -18.76
N LYS A 18 2.86 -4.21 -19.20
CA LYS A 18 3.21 -3.80 -20.57
C LYS A 18 4.71 -3.88 -20.82
N ARG A 19 5.53 -3.41 -19.88
CA ARG A 19 7.01 -3.51 -19.94
C ARG A 19 7.45 -4.96 -20.07
N ARG A 20 6.96 -5.86 -19.20
CA ARG A 20 7.26 -7.31 -19.28
C ARG A 20 6.89 -7.91 -20.63
N LYS A 21 5.69 -7.60 -21.15
CA LYS A 21 5.24 -8.08 -22.47
C LYS A 21 6.12 -7.58 -23.62
N ASN A 22 6.58 -6.33 -23.55
CA ASN A 22 7.48 -5.78 -24.56
C ASN A 22 8.88 -6.40 -24.44
N LEU A 23 9.40 -6.54 -23.21
CA LEU A 23 10.70 -7.13 -22.94
C LEU A 23 10.84 -8.58 -23.45
N LYS A 24 9.74 -9.34 -23.43
CA LYS A 24 9.69 -10.70 -24.02
C LYS A 24 9.94 -10.72 -25.53
N LYS A 25 9.72 -9.61 -26.24
CA LYS A 25 9.92 -9.50 -27.69
C LYS A 25 11.37 -9.20 -28.07
N ASN A 26 12.22 -8.82 -27.12
CA ASN A 26 13.61 -8.49 -27.40
C ASN A 26 14.44 -9.76 -27.62
N SER A 27 15.45 -9.66 -28.50
CA SER A 27 16.41 -10.72 -28.80
C SER A 27 17.49 -10.92 -27.73
N GLY A 28 17.59 -10.02 -26.74
CA GLY A 28 18.60 -10.09 -25.68
C GLY A 28 18.55 -11.37 -24.84
N SER A 29 19.70 -11.70 -24.23
CA SER A 29 19.87 -12.86 -23.35
C SER A 29 18.97 -12.77 -22.11
N GLN A 30 18.76 -13.91 -21.45
CA GLN A 30 17.94 -13.97 -20.23
C GLN A 30 18.52 -13.09 -19.10
N ASN A 31 19.85 -13.02 -18.98
CA ASN A 31 20.53 -12.19 -17.99
C ASN A 31 20.31 -10.70 -18.26
N VAL A 32 20.40 -10.28 -19.52
CA VAL A 32 20.13 -8.90 -19.94
C VAL A 32 18.67 -8.53 -19.67
N LYS A 33 17.72 -9.42 -19.98
CA LYS A 33 16.30 -9.23 -19.68
C LYS A 33 16.03 -9.12 -18.18
N ALA A 34 16.69 -9.94 -17.36
CA ALA A 34 16.59 -9.89 -15.91
C ALA A 34 17.11 -8.56 -15.36
N TYR A 35 18.30 -8.13 -15.80
CA TYR A 35 18.87 -6.82 -15.44
C TYR A 35 17.92 -5.67 -15.78
N VAL A 36 17.46 -5.60 -17.04
CA VAL A 36 16.54 -4.55 -17.49
C VAL A 36 15.26 -4.54 -16.66
N TYR A 37 14.68 -5.70 -16.39
CA TYR A 37 13.48 -5.79 -15.57
C TYR A 37 13.73 -5.31 -14.13
N THR A 38 14.83 -5.71 -13.50
CA THR A 38 15.20 -5.26 -12.15
C THR A 38 15.37 -3.75 -12.10
N THR A 39 16.10 -3.14 -13.04
CA THR A 39 16.26 -1.68 -13.10
C THR A 39 14.93 -0.96 -13.30
N LEU A 40 14.03 -1.49 -14.14
CA LEU A 40 12.69 -0.92 -14.34
C LEU A 40 11.83 -0.97 -13.08
N ARG A 41 12.04 -1.97 -12.20
CA ARG A 41 11.36 -2.08 -10.90
C ARG A 41 11.92 -1.06 -9.92
N VAL A 42 13.23 -0.92 -9.84
CA VAL A 42 13.89 0.13 -9.03
C VAL A 42 13.39 1.52 -9.43
N LEU A 43 13.44 1.86 -10.73
CA LEU A 43 12.92 3.14 -11.24
C LEU A 43 11.43 3.36 -10.92
N LEU A 44 10.63 2.31 -10.88
CA LEU A 44 9.20 2.43 -10.56
C LEU A 44 8.96 2.78 -9.09
N GLU A 45 9.81 2.29 -8.20
CA GLU A 45 9.65 2.36 -6.74
C GLU A 45 10.51 3.44 -6.07
N GLU A 46 11.48 4.01 -6.79
CA GLU A 46 12.38 5.05 -6.31
C GLU A 46 11.61 6.24 -5.70
N PRO A 47 11.81 6.54 -4.40
CA PRO A 47 11.15 7.65 -3.73
C PRO A 47 11.83 9.00 -3.97
N ASN A 48 13.13 9.04 -4.28
CA ASN A 48 13.87 10.29 -4.42
C ASN A 48 13.90 10.78 -5.89
N GLU A 49 13.49 12.03 -6.13
CA GLU A 49 13.44 12.59 -7.50
C GLU A 49 14.82 12.70 -8.16
N THR A 50 15.84 13.14 -7.41
CA THR A 50 17.21 13.30 -7.93
C THR A 50 17.81 11.94 -8.29
N GLN A 51 17.73 10.98 -7.36
CA GLN A 51 18.23 9.62 -7.61
C GLN A 51 17.49 8.95 -8.77
N PHE A 52 16.18 9.20 -8.89
CA PHE A 52 15.40 8.70 -10.02
C PHE A 52 15.91 9.22 -11.37
N GLU A 53 16.18 10.52 -11.51
CA GLU A 53 16.66 11.09 -12.77
C GLU A 53 18.08 10.62 -13.11
N GLU A 54 18.96 10.48 -12.10
CA GLU A 54 20.30 9.90 -12.27
C GLU A 54 20.23 8.44 -12.73
N LEU A 55 19.42 7.62 -12.05
CA LEU A 55 19.20 6.21 -12.41
C LEU A 55 18.58 6.08 -13.79
N LEU A 56 17.63 6.95 -14.15
CA LEU A 56 16.97 6.93 -15.45
C LEU A 56 17.98 7.24 -16.57
N THR A 57 18.80 8.26 -16.37
CA THR A 57 19.84 8.66 -17.34
C THR A 57 20.87 7.55 -17.52
N SER A 58 21.41 7.02 -16.41
CA SER A 58 22.35 5.89 -16.45
C SER A 58 21.76 4.66 -17.16
N PHE A 59 20.48 4.37 -16.89
CA PHE A 59 19.79 3.26 -17.53
C PHE A 59 19.63 3.47 -19.05
N LEU A 60 19.28 4.68 -19.51
CA LEU A 60 19.16 4.98 -20.94
C LEU A 60 20.50 4.88 -21.67
N CYS A 61 21.61 5.29 -21.05
CA CYS A 61 22.95 5.10 -21.61
C CYS A 61 23.27 3.61 -21.78
N LYS A 62 23.03 2.79 -20.74
CA LYS A 62 23.25 1.34 -20.81
C LYS A 62 22.38 0.63 -21.84
N LEU A 63 21.17 1.13 -22.10
CA LEU A 63 20.32 0.59 -23.16
C LEU A 63 20.82 0.95 -24.56
N GLU A 64 21.59 2.03 -24.71
CA GLU A 64 22.20 2.44 -25.98
C GLU A 64 23.43 1.60 -26.31
N GLU A 65 24.22 1.22 -25.30
CA GLU A 65 25.42 0.39 -25.45
C GLU A 65 25.12 -1.03 -25.97
N GLU A 66 23.88 -1.52 -25.78
CA GLU A 66 23.47 -2.88 -26.15
C GLU A 66 22.54 -2.86 -27.38
N PRO A 67 23.03 -3.24 -28.59
CA PRO A 67 22.24 -3.19 -29.81
C PRO A 67 20.95 -4.03 -29.75
N ALA A 68 20.97 -5.15 -29.02
CA ALA A 68 19.81 -6.03 -28.86
C ALA A 68 18.64 -5.36 -28.09
N LEU A 69 18.89 -4.23 -27.42
CA LEU A 69 17.91 -3.49 -26.64
C LEU A 69 17.47 -2.18 -27.28
N HIS A 70 18.03 -1.78 -28.42
CA HIS A 70 17.74 -0.49 -29.05
C HIS A 70 16.23 -0.32 -29.34
N ASN A 71 15.58 -1.36 -29.88
CA ASN A 71 14.13 -1.36 -30.10
C ASN A 71 13.32 -1.12 -28.81
N PHE A 72 13.79 -1.68 -27.69
CA PHE A 72 13.15 -1.48 -26.39
C PHE A 72 13.42 -0.08 -25.86
N LYS A 73 14.62 0.46 -26.03
CA LYS A 73 14.97 1.83 -25.67
C LYS A 73 14.05 2.82 -26.37
N THR A 74 13.93 2.74 -27.69
CA THR A 74 13.05 3.62 -28.48
C THR A 74 11.60 3.55 -28.01
N TYR A 75 11.11 2.33 -27.74
CA TYR A 75 9.76 2.14 -27.18
C TYR A 75 9.62 2.78 -25.79
N PHE A 76 10.61 2.58 -24.91
CA PHE A 76 10.60 3.04 -23.53
C PHE A 76 10.65 4.57 -23.45
N GLU A 77 11.53 5.21 -24.22
CA GLU A 77 11.64 6.67 -24.32
C GLU A 77 10.34 7.29 -24.82
N ARG A 78 9.87 6.80 -25.97
CA ARG A 78 8.65 7.31 -26.62
C ARG A 78 7.40 7.11 -25.77
N THR A 79 7.34 6.08 -24.93
CA THR A 79 6.11 5.74 -24.18
C THR A 79 6.13 6.24 -22.74
N TYR A 80 7.28 6.16 -22.07
CA TYR A 80 7.36 6.29 -20.62
C TYR A 80 8.24 7.45 -20.14
N VAL A 81 9.37 7.74 -20.77
CA VAL A 81 10.33 8.76 -20.26
C VAL A 81 9.69 10.16 -20.18
N HIS A 82 9.03 10.61 -21.25
CA HIS A 82 8.32 11.89 -21.25
C HIS A 82 7.12 11.95 -20.27
N ARG A 83 6.61 10.80 -19.84
CA ARG A 83 5.48 10.67 -18.88
C ARG A 83 5.93 10.26 -17.48
N ARG A 84 7.21 10.39 -17.14
CA ARG A 84 7.78 9.91 -15.85
C ARG A 84 7.03 10.40 -14.62
N LYS A 85 6.60 11.67 -14.62
CA LYS A 85 5.75 12.26 -13.57
C LYS A 85 4.41 11.54 -13.36
N LEU A 86 3.88 10.85 -14.38
CA LEU A 86 2.62 10.11 -14.28
C LEU A 86 2.79 8.72 -13.66
N TRP A 87 4.01 8.18 -13.58
CA TRP A 87 4.25 6.79 -13.19
C TRP A 87 5.26 6.53 -12.08
N ALA A 88 6.33 7.31 -11.99
CA ALA A 88 7.36 7.08 -10.96
C ALA A 88 6.82 7.41 -9.57
N THR A 89 7.33 6.72 -8.55
CA THR A 89 6.84 6.88 -7.17
C THR A 89 7.24 8.22 -6.59
N CYS A 90 8.46 8.68 -6.85
CA CYS A 90 8.97 9.99 -6.50
C CYS A 90 8.13 11.18 -6.98
N TYR A 91 7.20 11.04 -7.94
CA TYR A 91 6.31 12.14 -8.36
C TYR A 91 4.87 12.01 -7.86
N ARG A 92 4.58 11.01 -7.01
CA ARG A 92 3.21 10.65 -6.58
C ARG A 92 2.87 11.07 -5.15
N HIS A 93 3.61 12.02 -4.57
CA HIS A 93 3.54 12.42 -3.17
C HIS A 93 2.13 12.61 -2.57
N GLN A 94 1.13 12.96 -3.39
CA GLN A 94 -0.24 13.22 -2.94
C GLN A 94 -1.23 12.05 -3.16
N VAL A 95 -0.82 10.94 -3.79
CA VAL A 95 -1.71 9.82 -4.13
C VAL A 95 -1.16 8.50 -3.61
N MET A 96 -1.30 8.28 -2.29
CA MET A 96 -0.89 7.06 -1.57
C MET A 96 -1.73 5.81 -1.92
N LEU A 97 -2.63 5.90 -2.90
CA LEU A 97 -3.56 4.82 -3.22
C LEU A 97 -2.98 3.88 -4.27
N ASN A 98 -2.32 2.81 -3.81
CA ASN A 98 -2.08 1.64 -4.65
C ASN A 98 -3.39 0.82 -4.79
N THR A 99 -4.39 1.39 -5.47
CA THR A 99 -5.69 0.74 -5.70
C THR A 99 -5.62 -0.47 -6.63
N ASN A 100 -4.43 -0.78 -7.19
CA ASN A 100 -4.23 -1.89 -8.11
C ASN A 100 -4.74 -3.20 -7.51
N MET A 101 -4.47 -3.48 -6.23
CA MET A 101 -4.94 -4.70 -5.59
C MET A 101 -6.46 -4.78 -5.50
N VAL A 102 -7.13 -3.68 -5.15
CA VAL A 102 -8.60 -3.63 -5.03
C VAL A 102 -9.25 -3.76 -6.41
N LEU A 103 -8.72 -3.04 -7.40
CA LEU A 103 -9.20 -3.09 -8.78
C LEU A 103 -8.98 -4.46 -9.42
N GLU A 104 -7.82 -5.10 -9.20
CA GLU A 104 -7.55 -6.44 -9.71
C GLU A 104 -8.42 -7.49 -9.03
N ALA A 105 -8.59 -7.41 -7.71
CA ALA A 105 -9.49 -8.31 -6.99
C ALA A 105 -10.92 -8.20 -7.53
N PHE A 106 -11.40 -6.97 -7.75
CA PHE A 106 -12.70 -6.75 -8.38
C PHE A 106 -12.76 -7.31 -9.80
N ASN A 107 -11.79 -6.97 -10.66
CA ASN A 107 -11.74 -7.45 -12.05
C ASN A 107 -11.67 -8.98 -12.13
N LYS A 108 -10.91 -9.63 -11.25
CA LYS A 108 -10.82 -11.10 -11.17
C LYS A 108 -12.17 -11.69 -10.78
N THR A 109 -12.83 -11.12 -9.78
CA THR A 109 -14.17 -11.54 -9.35
C THR A 109 -15.18 -11.36 -10.49
N LEU A 110 -15.21 -10.18 -11.12
CA LEU A 110 -16.07 -9.90 -12.25
C LEU A 110 -15.85 -10.90 -13.39
N LYS A 111 -14.60 -11.08 -13.81
CA LYS A 111 -14.24 -11.96 -14.92
C LYS A 111 -14.55 -13.43 -14.65
N HIS A 112 -14.18 -13.95 -13.48
CA HIS A 112 -14.24 -15.39 -13.23
C HIS A 112 -15.52 -15.84 -12.53
N VAL A 113 -16.08 -15.03 -11.62
CA VAL A 113 -17.29 -15.39 -10.86
C VAL A 113 -18.55 -14.99 -11.63
N TYR A 114 -18.62 -13.73 -12.07
CA TYR A 114 -19.83 -13.21 -12.71
C TYR A 114 -19.87 -13.53 -14.21
N LEU A 115 -18.80 -13.24 -14.94
CA LEU A 115 -18.72 -13.42 -16.40
C LEU A 115 -18.31 -14.85 -16.83
N LYS A 116 -17.91 -15.71 -15.87
CA LYS A 116 -17.44 -17.09 -16.12
C LYS A 116 -16.38 -17.18 -17.23
N GLY A 117 -15.50 -16.18 -17.32
CA GLY A 117 -14.42 -16.09 -18.31
C GLY A 117 -14.83 -15.63 -19.72
N LYS A 118 -16.12 -15.36 -19.97
CA LYS A 118 -16.61 -14.91 -21.28
C LYS A 118 -16.23 -13.44 -21.53
N LYS A 119 -15.71 -13.14 -22.72
CA LYS A 119 -15.17 -11.80 -23.07
C LYS A 119 -16.16 -10.92 -23.85
N ASN A 120 -17.06 -11.52 -24.63
CA ASN A 120 -18.06 -10.81 -25.45
C ASN A 120 -19.46 -11.08 -24.90
N GLN A 121 -19.82 -10.37 -23.82
CA GLN A 121 -21.21 -10.33 -23.38
C GLN A 121 -21.91 -9.12 -23.97
N ARG A 122 -23.19 -9.28 -24.30
CA ARG A 122 -24.06 -8.15 -24.62
C ARG A 122 -24.08 -7.17 -23.44
N LEU A 123 -24.22 -5.88 -23.75
CA LEU A 123 -24.09 -4.79 -22.79
C LEU A 123 -25.12 -4.87 -21.64
N ASP A 124 -26.34 -5.30 -21.95
CA ASP A 124 -27.42 -5.56 -20.99
C ASP A 124 -27.03 -6.65 -19.97
N VAL A 125 -26.44 -7.74 -20.44
CA VAL A 125 -25.97 -8.84 -19.58
C VAL A 125 -24.82 -8.38 -18.69
N LEU A 126 -23.88 -7.61 -19.24
CA LEU A 126 -22.78 -7.03 -18.46
C LEU A 126 -23.30 -6.09 -17.36
N LEU A 127 -24.25 -5.22 -17.71
CA LEU A 127 -24.88 -4.30 -16.76
C LEU A 127 -25.56 -5.06 -15.63
N TRP A 128 -26.29 -6.13 -15.95
CA TRP A 128 -26.92 -7.00 -14.95
C TRP A 128 -25.89 -7.64 -14.02
N HIS A 129 -24.77 -8.14 -14.54
CA HIS A 129 -23.70 -8.70 -13.71
C HIS A 129 -23.05 -7.65 -12.80
N LEU A 130 -22.85 -6.42 -13.28
CA LEU A 130 -22.33 -5.32 -12.48
C LEU A 130 -23.29 -4.97 -11.33
N LEU A 131 -24.59 -4.83 -11.63
CA LEU A 131 -25.63 -4.59 -10.62
C LEU A 131 -25.68 -5.72 -9.59
N LYS A 132 -25.65 -6.97 -10.05
CA LYS A 132 -25.60 -8.15 -9.17
C LYS A 132 -24.36 -8.13 -8.27
N SER A 133 -23.21 -7.70 -8.78
CA SER A 133 -21.98 -7.59 -7.99
C SER A 133 -22.05 -6.52 -6.90
N LEU A 134 -22.72 -5.40 -7.19
CA LEU A 134 -22.97 -4.34 -6.22
C LEU A 134 -23.89 -4.82 -5.09
N ILE A 135 -24.99 -5.50 -5.46
CA ILE A 135 -25.92 -6.08 -4.49
C ILE A 135 -25.20 -7.08 -3.57
N GLY A 136 -24.41 -7.99 -4.15
CA GLY A 136 -23.61 -8.96 -3.38
C GLY A 136 -22.64 -8.28 -2.41
N LYS A 137 -21.94 -7.21 -2.84
CA LYS A 137 -21.03 -6.45 -1.97
C LYS A 137 -21.76 -5.71 -0.85
N ASN A 138 -22.93 -5.16 -1.12
CA ASN A 138 -23.77 -4.55 -0.09
C ASN A 138 -24.26 -5.59 0.92
N PHE A 139 -24.64 -6.78 0.47
CA PHE A 139 -25.03 -7.87 1.36
C PHE A 139 -23.87 -8.37 2.21
N GLU A 140 -22.67 -8.58 1.64
CA GLU A 140 -21.45 -8.87 2.40
C GLU A 140 -21.16 -7.80 3.46
N ARG A 141 -21.42 -6.52 3.14
CA ARG A 141 -21.26 -5.40 4.09
C ARG A 141 -22.28 -5.49 5.21
N LEU A 142 -23.55 -5.75 4.90
CA LEU A 142 -24.61 -5.90 5.89
C LEU A 142 -24.33 -7.07 6.83
N ILE A 143 -23.97 -8.25 6.31
CA ILE A 143 -23.57 -9.41 7.13
C ILE A 143 -22.44 -9.01 8.08
N LYS A 144 -21.42 -8.29 7.59
CA LYS A 144 -20.34 -7.81 8.45
C LYS A 144 -20.87 -6.87 9.52
N LEU A 145 -21.77 -5.93 9.21
CA LEU A 145 -22.31 -5.01 10.20
C LEU A 145 -23.15 -5.73 11.28
N PHE A 146 -23.98 -6.70 10.88
CA PHE A 146 -24.83 -7.46 11.81
C PHE A 146 -24.05 -8.48 12.65
N ASN A 147 -23.02 -9.12 12.09
CA ASN A 147 -22.22 -10.13 12.80
C ASN A 147 -21.03 -9.51 13.57
N GLY A 148 -21.13 -8.24 13.98
CA GLY A 148 -20.13 -7.57 14.83
C GLY A 148 -18.86 -7.07 14.12
N GLY A 149 -18.85 -7.08 12.78
CA GLY A 149 -17.73 -6.67 11.95
C GLY A 149 -16.59 -7.69 11.96
N LYS A 150 -15.78 -7.71 10.89
CA LYS A 150 -14.40 -8.15 11.13
C LYS A 150 -13.81 -7.14 12.09
N VAL A 151 -13.39 -7.59 13.27
CA VAL A 151 -12.56 -6.77 14.15
C VAL A 151 -11.43 -6.24 13.29
N ASN A 152 -11.42 -4.91 13.07
CA ASN A 152 -10.43 -4.29 12.20
C ASN A 152 -9.04 -4.70 12.71
N HIS A 153 -8.07 -4.92 11.82
CA HIS A 153 -6.70 -5.27 12.22
C HIS A 153 -6.18 -4.32 13.32
N TYR A 154 -6.56 -3.03 13.27
CA TYR A 154 -6.28 -2.07 14.33
C TYR A 154 -6.90 -2.44 15.70
N VAL A 155 -8.16 -2.87 15.75
CA VAL A 155 -8.82 -3.28 17.00
C VAL A 155 -8.26 -4.61 17.51
N ASN A 156 -7.92 -5.54 16.62
CA ASN A 156 -7.23 -6.79 16.99
C ASN A 156 -5.84 -6.52 17.58
N ALA A 157 -5.07 -5.60 16.96
CA ALA A 157 -3.77 -5.19 17.47
C ALA A 157 -3.89 -4.54 18.85
N ILE A 158 -4.89 -3.68 19.07
CA ILE A 158 -5.18 -3.08 20.37
C ILE A 158 -5.52 -4.14 21.41
N ASN A 159 -6.42 -5.08 21.09
CA ASN A 159 -6.80 -6.15 22.01
C ASN A 159 -5.63 -7.09 22.32
N SER A 160 -4.76 -7.37 21.34
CA SER A 160 -3.53 -8.14 21.56
C SER A 160 -2.57 -7.44 22.52
N ARG A 161 -2.34 -6.14 22.30
CA ARG A 161 -1.48 -5.32 23.17
C ARG A 161 -2.05 -5.19 24.57
N HIS A 162 -3.37 -5.03 24.69
CA HIS A 162 -4.05 -5.00 25.99
C HIS A 162 -3.84 -6.30 26.77
N ARG A 163 -4.00 -7.47 26.11
CA ARG A 163 -3.77 -8.76 26.76
C ARG A 163 -2.32 -8.94 27.21
N ALA A 164 -1.36 -8.50 26.39
CA ALA A 164 0.06 -8.50 26.78
C ALA A 164 0.30 -7.56 27.98
N ALA A 165 -0.26 -6.36 27.95
CA ALA A 165 -0.13 -5.37 29.02
C ALA A 165 -0.72 -5.84 30.36
N ALA A 166 -1.81 -6.62 30.32
CA ALA A 166 -2.42 -7.20 31.51
C ALA A 166 -1.54 -8.25 32.22
N GLN A 167 -0.46 -8.73 31.58
CA GLN A 167 0.49 -9.68 32.15
C GLN A 167 1.79 -9.01 32.63
N ILE A 168 1.96 -7.70 32.39
CA ILE A 168 3.18 -6.97 32.79
C ILE A 168 3.24 -6.89 34.31
N ASN A 169 4.42 -7.14 34.87
CA ASN A 169 4.63 -7.00 36.30
C ASN A 169 4.57 -5.51 36.72
N ILE A 170 3.67 -5.19 37.64
CA ILE A 170 3.45 -3.84 38.15
C ILE A 170 4.71 -3.28 38.83
N SER A 171 5.60 -4.14 39.34
CA SER A 171 6.84 -3.72 39.99
C SER A 171 7.78 -2.91 39.10
N GLY A 172 7.67 -3.02 37.77
CA GLY A 172 8.47 -2.25 36.80
C GLY A 172 7.85 -0.92 36.38
N ILE A 173 6.75 -0.49 37.01
CA ILE A 173 6.05 0.76 36.68
C ILE A 173 6.19 1.74 37.85
N HIS A 174 6.93 2.81 37.62
CA HIS A 174 7.16 3.86 38.62
C HIS A 174 6.48 5.15 38.19
N GLN A 175 5.63 5.69 39.05
CA GLN A 175 5.00 6.99 38.81
C GLN A 175 6.01 8.11 39.04
N VAL A 176 6.22 8.96 38.03
CA VAL A 176 7.14 10.10 38.09
C VAL A 176 6.38 11.41 38.32
N SER A 177 5.16 11.54 37.78
CA SER A 177 4.23 12.64 38.06
C SER A 177 2.77 12.18 37.97
N GLU A 178 1.81 13.09 38.15
CA GLU A 178 0.37 12.79 37.96
C GLU A 178 0.03 12.30 36.54
N ILE A 179 0.83 12.68 35.54
CA ILE A 179 0.57 12.38 34.12
C ILE A 179 1.70 11.61 33.44
N THR A 180 2.77 11.27 34.17
CA THR A 180 3.91 10.53 33.62
C THR A 180 4.35 9.35 34.48
N TRP A 181 4.67 8.25 33.80
CA TRP A 181 5.17 7.01 34.37
C TRP A 181 6.48 6.61 33.68
N SER A 182 7.41 6.07 34.45
CA SER A 182 8.60 5.37 33.98
C SER A 182 8.30 3.87 33.98
N VAL A 183 8.48 3.22 32.83
CA VAL A 183 8.22 1.79 32.63
C VAL A 183 9.52 1.12 32.24
N THR A 184 9.98 0.18 33.07
CA THR A 184 11.16 -0.64 32.80
C THR A 184 10.81 -1.75 31.83
N SER A 185 11.65 -1.98 30.82
CA SER A 185 11.45 -3.06 29.85
C SER A 185 11.79 -4.42 30.46
N GLU A 186 10.99 -5.44 30.14
CA GLU A 186 11.23 -6.83 30.56
C GLU A 186 12.36 -7.50 29.76
N THR A 187 12.68 -6.97 28.57
CA THR A 187 13.63 -7.57 27.63
C THR A 187 14.92 -6.78 27.47
N LEU A 188 14.85 -5.46 27.69
CA LEU A 188 15.98 -4.55 27.58
C LEU A 188 16.13 -3.88 28.95
N ASP A 189 17.37 -3.72 29.42
CA ASP A 189 17.64 -2.95 30.65
C ASP A 189 17.53 -1.43 30.37
N GLN A 190 16.34 -1.01 29.92
CA GLN A 190 16.03 0.35 29.52
C GLN A 190 14.70 0.79 30.10
N ASN A 191 14.64 2.06 30.49
CA ASN A 191 13.44 2.71 31.00
C ASN A 191 12.80 3.58 29.93
N TYR A 192 11.49 3.47 29.76
CA TYR A 192 10.69 4.26 28.84
C TYR A 192 9.74 5.19 29.60
N LEU A 193 9.59 6.41 29.10
CA LEU A 193 8.67 7.39 29.67
C LEU A 193 7.34 7.35 28.93
N VAL A 194 6.26 7.16 29.69
CA VAL A 194 4.89 7.17 29.20
C VAL A 194 4.18 8.41 29.75
N LYS A 195 3.59 9.20 28.86
CA LYS A 195 2.82 10.42 29.18
C LYS A 195 1.36 10.26 28.78
N LYS A 196 0.45 10.64 29.67
CA LYS A 196 -0.99 10.71 29.39
C LYS A 196 -1.36 12.07 28.77
N HIS A 197 -2.25 12.04 27.80
CA HIS A 197 -2.79 13.20 27.07
C HIS A 197 -4.30 13.32 27.30
N GLU A 198 -4.89 14.36 26.71
CA GLU A 198 -6.33 14.57 26.70
C GLU A 198 -7.08 13.51 25.88
N PRO A 199 -8.33 13.20 26.24
CA PRO A 199 -9.14 12.23 25.51
C PRO A 199 -9.45 12.68 24.08
N CYS A 200 -9.20 11.82 23.08
CA CYS A 200 -9.58 12.09 21.69
C CYS A 200 -10.94 11.49 21.32
N SER A 201 -11.61 12.08 20.33
CA SER A 201 -12.88 11.61 19.74
C SER A 201 -12.73 10.39 18.81
N CYS A 202 -11.73 9.56 19.07
CA CYS A 202 -11.35 8.45 18.19
C CYS A 202 -12.33 7.27 18.29
N LYS A 203 -12.72 6.71 17.14
CA LYS A 203 -13.63 5.54 17.07
C LYS A 203 -12.94 4.19 17.26
N ILE A 204 -11.61 4.17 17.22
CA ILE A 204 -10.80 2.97 17.41
C ILE A 204 -10.34 2.94 18.87
N ILE A 205 -11.06 2.16 19.69
CA ILE A 205 -10.85 2.06 21.14
C ILE A 205 -10.66 0.60 21.55
N CYS A 206 -9.96 0.39 22.67
CA CYS A 206 -9.93 -0.91 23.34
C CYS A 206 -11.34 -1.25 23.86
N VAL A 207 -11.80 -2.47 23.61
CA VAL A 207 -13.15 -2.90 24.03
C VAL A 207 -13.26 -3.01 25.55
N ALA A 208 -12.18 -3.47 26.20
CA ALA A 208 -12.09 -3.65 27.66
C ALA A 208 -11.84 -2.32 28.39
N CYS A 209 -10.79 -1.58 28.01
CA CYS A 209 -10.43 -0.33 28.70
C CYS A 209 -11.29 0.88 28.31
N LYS A 210 -12.05 0.81 27.20
CA LYS A 210 -12.76 1.97 26.60
C LYS A 210 -11.87 3.18 26.31
N VAL A 211 -10.58 2.94 26.10
CA VAL A 211 -9.55 3.97 25.85
C VAL A 211 -8.94 3.78 24.46
N CYS A 212 -8.59 4.89 23.81
CA CYS A 212 -7.87 4.90 22.54
C CYS A 212 -6.35 4.88 22.75
N ILE A 213 -5.60 4.48 21.72
CA ILE A 213 -4.14 4.47 21.78
C ILE A 213 -3.50 5.86 21.89
N HIS A 214 -4.20 6.92 21.45
CA HIS A 214 -3.69 8.29 21.47
C HIS A 214 -3.73 8.93 22.86
N LEU A 215 -4.40 8.30 23.83
CA LEU A 215 -4.42 8.81 25.21
C LEU A 215 -3.02 8.76 25.85
N PHE A 216 -2.11 7.94 25.33
CA PHE A 216 -0.77 7.79 25.87
C PHE A 216 0.29 7.93 24.78
N SER A 217 1.41 8.55 25.12
CA SER A 217 2.62 8.57 24.30
C SER A 217 3.78 7.93 25.04
N CYS A 218 4.62 7.18 24.32
CA CYS A 218 5.80 6.53 24.90
C CYS A 218 7.08 6.98 24.17
N THR A 219 8.22 6.99 24.86
CA THR A 219 9.53 7.24 24.23
C THR A 219 10.10 6.02 23.50
N CYS A 220 9.40 4.88 23.48
CA CYS A 220 9.87 3.68 22.81
C CYS A 220 9.88 3.83 21.27
N TYR A 221 10.79 3.09 20.63
CA TYR A 221 10.94 3.05 19.17
C TYR A 221 9.64 2.66 18.45
N ASP A 222 8.86 1.78 19.06
CA ASP A 222 7.56 1.34 18.54
C ASP A 222 6.53 2.47 18.42
N TYR A 223 6.62 3.49 19.27
CA TYR A 223 5.75 4.67 19.22
C TYR A 223 6.23 5.68 18.17
N THR A 224 7.55 5.83 17.98
CA THR A 224 8.10 6.83 17.05
C THR A 224 7.91 6.47 15.57
N ILE A 225 7.85 5.18 15.22
CA ILE A 225 7.63 4.73 13.82
C ILE A 225 6.15 4.72 13.42
N LYS A 226 5.22 4.50 14.35
CA LYS A 226 3.80 4.22 14.06
C LYS A 226 2.87 5.44 14.16
N LYS A 227 3.42 6.66 14.02
CA LYS A 227 2.59 7.87 13.88
C LYS A 227 1.84 7.90 12.56
#